data_AF-X1P5U7-F1
#
_entry.id   AF-X1P5U7-F1
#
_cell.length_a   1.000
_cell.length_b   1.000
_cell.length_c   1.000
_cell.angle_alpha   90.00
_cell.angle_beta   90.00
_cell.angle_gamma   90.00
#
_symmetry.space_group_name_H-M   'P 1'
#
loop_
_entity.id
_entity.type
_entity.pdbx_description
1 polymer ?
#
loop_
_entity_poly.entity_id
_entity_poly.type
_entity_poly.pdbx_seq_one_letter_code
_entity_poly.pdbx_strand_id
1 'polypeptide(L)'
;NAYPQADQGIDWGGAQESLREGGTAIGIHHFPLGRAYLHYRSERIEKQWRRLQGYPEKRWPVKQAKNIIVFTDKLSRSHMLEYHDRVEWLTNWEEISEKLKKLHGEEARVAVYPYGKIQFNPTRFPLII
;
A
#
# COMPACT_ATOMS: atom_id res chain seq x y z
N ASN A 1 -18.86 19.43 -13.01
CA ASN A 1 -17.61 18.67 -13.30
C ASN A 1 -17.61 17.35 -12.55
N ALA A 2 -18.27 16.34 -13.12
CA ALA A 2 -18.23 14.97 -12.63
C ALA A 2 -17.19 14.21 -13.46
N TYR A 3 -15.91 14.38 -13.14
CA TYR A 3 -14.88 13.47 -13.65
C TYR A 3 -14.69 12.35 -12.63
N PRO A 4 -14.60 11.08 -13.08
CA PRO A 4 -14.39 9.96 -12.17
C PRO A 4 -13.06 10.11 -11.44
N GLN A 5 -13.11 10.18 -10.12
CA GLN A 5 -11.93 10.09 -9.27
C GLN A 5 -11.57 8.60 -9.15
N ALA A 6 -10.56 8.15 -9.90
CA ALA A 6 -10.00 6.83 -9.70
C ALA A 6 -8.96 6.89 -8.57
N ASP A 7 -9.25 6.30 -7.41
CA ASP A 7 -8.25 5.98 -6.37
C ASP A 7 -7.80 4.52 -6.56
N GLN A 8 -6.63 4.37 -7.17
CA GLN A 8 -5.99 3.08 -7.48
C GLN A 8 -4.86 2.76 -6.48
N GLY A 9 -4.85 3.45 -5.33
CA GLY A 9 -3.86 3.21 -4.28
C GLY A 9 -4.01 1.85 -3.62
N ILE A 10 -2.91 1.39 -3.02
CA ILE A 10 -2.87 0.13 -2.26
C ILE A 10 -3.86 0.22 -1.09
N ASP A 11 -4.74 -0.76 -1.01
CA ASP A 11 -5.54 -0.99 0.18
C ASP A 11 -4.79 -1.94 1.13
N TRP A 12 -4.60 -1.48 2.36
CA TRP A 12 -3.92 -2.24 3.42
C TRP A 12 -4.90 -2.86 4.41
N GLY A 13 -6.22 -2.69 4.22
CA GLY A 13 -7.25 -3.16 5.16
C GLY A 13 -7.15 -4.65 5.47
N GLY A 14 -7.08 -5.50 4.45
CA GLY A 14 -6.93 -6.94 4.65
C GLY A 14 -5.66 -7.31 5.44
N ALA A 15 -4.54 -6.67 5.12
CA ALA A 15 -3.29 -6.88 5.86
C ALA A 15 -3.37 -6.40 7.32
N GLN A 16 -4.06 -5.29 7.59
CA GLN A 16 -4.28 -4.81 8.97
C GLN A 16 -5.13 -5.78 9.81
N GLU A 17 -6.01 -6.56 9.17
CA GLU A 17 -6.94 -7.45 9.85
C GLU A 17 -6.37 -8.86 10.06
N SER A 18 -5.55 -9.35 9.12
CA SER A 18 -5.08 -10.74 9.12
C SER A 18 -3.64 -10.92 9.59
N LEU A 19 -2.81 -9.89 9.49
CA LEU A 19 -1.38 -10.04 9.75
C LEU A 19 -1.13 -10.21 11.24
N ARG A 20 -0.36 -11.24 11.59
CA ARG A 20 0.14 -11.47 12.95
C ARG A 20 1.28 -10.51 13.26
N GLU A 21 1.50 -10.26 14.55
CA GLU A 21 2.62 -9.43 15.01
C GLU A 21 3.95 -9.97 14.49
N GLY A 22 4.80 -9.09 13.99
CA GLY A 22 6.11 -9.45 13.43
C GLY A 22 6.08 -9.93 11.97
N GLY A 23 4.90 -10.04 11.36
CA GLY A 23 4.73 -10.50 9.98
C GLY A 23 5.23 -9.52 8.91
N THR A 24 5.16 -9.95 7.65
CA THR A 24 5.44 -9.09 6.47
C THR A 24 4.14 -8.77 5.73
N ALA A 25 3.88 -7.48 5.50
CA ALA A 25 2.79 -7.03 4.62
C ALA A 25 3.31 -6.72 3.22
N ILE A 26 2.58 -7.16 2.18
CA ILE A 26 2.93 -6.88 0.79
C ILE A 26 1.77 -6.14 0.13
N GLY A 27 2.05 -4.95 -0.39
CA GLY A 27 1.13 -4.20 -1.24
C GLY A 27 1.49 -4.38 -2.70
N ILE A 28 0.60 -4.96 -3.50
CA ILE A 28 0.78 -5.07 -4.94
C ILE A 28 0.12 -3.86 -5.60
N HIS A 29 0.87 -3.15 -6.43
CA HIS A 29 0.43 -1.93 -7.06
C HIS A 29 0.84 -1.89 -8.54
N HIS A 30 -0.16 -1.98 -9.41
CA HIS A 30 0.03 -1.86 -10.86
C HIS A 30 -0.85 -0.72 -11.37
N PHE A 31 -0.35 0.50 -11.27
CA PHE A 31 -1.01 1.64 -11.90
C PHE A 31 0.03 2.59 -12.49
N PRO A 32 0.06 2.74 -13.83
CA PRO A 32 1.13 3.45 -14.51
C PRO A 32 1.14 4.96 -14.23
N LEU A 33 0.02 5.51 -13.77
CA LEU A 33 -0.13 6.94 -13.46
C LEU A 33 0.02 7.25 -11.96
N GLY A 34 0.59 6.33 -11.17
CA GLY A 34 0.81 6.52 -9.73
C GLY A 34 -0.37 6.01 -8.91
N ARG A 35 -1.07 6.86 -8.15
CA ARG A 35 -2.15 6.43 -7.24
C ARG A 35 -3.55 6.85 -7.71
N ALA A 36 -3.65 7.95 -8.44
CA ALA A 36 -4.93 8.50 -8.85
C ALA A 36 -4.76 9.36 -10.11
N TYR A 37 -5.83 9.48 -10.90
CA TYR A 37 -5.89 10.53 -11.91
C TYR A 37 -5.98 11.89 -11.19
N LEU A 38 -4.85 12.58 -11.12
CA LEU A 38 -4.78 13.95 -10.61
C LEU A 38 -5.40 14.88 -11.66
N HIS A 39 -6.62 15.37 -11.41
CA HIS A 39 -7.06 16.58 -12.09
C HIS A 39 -6.16 17.74 -11.64
N TYR A 40 -5.69 18.59 -12.54
CA TYR A 40 -4.74 19.68 -12.22
C TYR A 40 -5.20 20.60 -11.07
N ARG A 41 -6.53 20.79 -10.91
CA ARG A 41 -7.13 21.52 -9.75
C ARG A 41 -7.11 20.77 -8.41
N SER A 42 -6.82 19.47 -8.41
CA SER A 42 -6.78 18.61 -7.22
C SER A 42 -5.37 18.42 -6.66
N GLU A 43 -4.36 19.05 -7.26
CA GLU A 43 -3.12 19.37 -6.54
C GLU A 43 -3.46 20.35 -5.42
N ARG A 44 -3.98 19.80 -4.31
CA ARG A 44 -4.29 20.56 -3.12
C ARG A 44 -3.02 21.23 -2.64
N ILE A 45 -3.14 22.48 -2.23
CA ILE A 45 -2.13 23.28 -1.54
C ILE A 45 -1.40 22.45 -0.44
N GLU A 46 -2.11 21.56 0.25
CA GLU A 46 -1.53 20.59 1.20
C GLU A 46 -0.38 19.73 0.64
N LYS A 47 -0.48 19.23 -0.60
CA LYS A 47 0.57 18.41 -1.21
C LYS A 47 1.83 19.23 -1.49
N GLN A 48 1.66 20.50 -1.85
CA GLN A 48 2.76 21.44 -2.07
C GLN A 48 3.45 21.77 -0.73
N TRP A 49 2.69 22.01 0.34
CA TRP A 49 3.23 22.21 1.68
C TRP A 49 3.98 21.00 2.22
N ARG A 50 3.43 19.78 2.05
CA ARG A 50 4.11 18.54 2.44
C ARG A 50 5.44 18.38 1.71
N ARG A 51 5.50 18.74 0.42
CA ARG A 51 6.73 18.71 -0.37
C ARG A 51 7.78 19.69 0.16
N LEU A 52 7.38 20.92 0.50
CA LEU A 52 8.28 21.94 1.08
C LEU A 52 8.81 21.53 2.46
N GLN A 53 8.01 20.78 3.24
CA GLN A 53 8.40 20.26 4.55
C GLN A 53 9.16 18.92 4.48
N GLY A 54 9.44 18.39 3.28
CA GLY A 54 10.16 17.12 3.12
C GLY A 54 9.36 15.87 3.52
N TYR A 55 8.03 15.92 3.46
CA TYR A 55 7.11 14.83 3.82
C TYR A 55 7.25 14.38 5.29
N PRO A 56 6.88 15.23 6.27
CA PRO A 56 7.10 14.93 7.69
C PRO A 56 6.30 13.73 8.20
N GLU A 57 5.15 13.44 7.60
CA GLU A 57 4.25 12.36 8.00
C GLU A 57 4.32 11.17 7.05
N LYS A 58 5.41 10.41 7.12
CA LYS A 58 5.56 9.20 6.30
C LYS A 58 4.77 8.03 6.89
N ARG A 59 3.92 7.41 6.07
CA ARG A 59 2.97 6.38 6.51
C ARG A 59 3.67 5.03 6.73
N TRP A 60 3.42 4.43 7.90
CA TRP A 60 3.60 2.99 8.13
C TRP A 60 2.23 2.31 8.06
N PRO A 61 1.87 1.64 6.95
CA PRO A 61 0.47 1.32 6.66
C PRO A 61 -0.10 0.16 7.48
N VAL A 62 0.74 -0.75 8.00
CA VAL A 62 0.31 -1.91 8.80
C VAL A 62 1.11 -1.92 10.10
N LYS A 63 0.48 -1.53 11.21
CA LYS A 63 1.17 -1.27 12.49
C LYS A 63 1.93 -2.48 13.02
N GLN A 64 1.32 -3.66 12.94
CA GLN A 64 1.89 -4.91 13.45
C GLN A 64 2.90 -5.58 12.50
N ALA A 65 3.07 -5.05 11.28
CA ALA A 65 4.06 -5.57 10.35
C ALA A 65 5.46 -5.17 10.81
N LYS A 66 6.38 -6.14 10.83
CA LYS A 66 7.81 -5.86 10.99
C LYS A 66 8.42 -5.36 9.69
N ASN A 67 7.97 -5.93 8.56
CA ASN A 67 8.44 -5.59 7.23
C ASN A 67 7.24 -5.21 6.35
N ILE A 68 7.41 -4.19 5.51
CA ILE A 68 6.40 -3.78 4.55
C ILE A 68 7.09 -3.65 3.20
N ILE A 69 6.55 -4.37 2.21
CA ILE A 69 7.07 -4.40 0.84
C ILE A 69 5.96 -3.89 -0.08
N VAL A 70 6.33 -3.05 -1.03
CA VAL A 70 5.48 -2.67 -2.16
C VAL A 70 6.06 -3.26 -3.42
N PHE A 71 5.26 -4.10 -4.10
CA PHE A 71 5.56 -4.63 -5.41
C PHE A 71 4.91 -3.75 -6.48
N THR A 72 5.69 -3.27 -7.44
CA THR A 72 5.19 -2.45 -8.56
C THR A 72 6.05 -2.63 -9.79
N ASP A 73 5.46 -2.55 -10.98
CA ASP A 73 6.20 -2.53 -12.26
C ASP A 73 6.85 -1.17 -12.53
N LYS A 74 6.33 -0.10 -11.92
CA LYS A 74 6.84 1.27 -12.07
C LYS A 74 7.01 1.94 -10.73
N LEU A 75 8.20 2.47 -10.49
CA LEU A 75 8.50 3.27 -9.31
C LEU A 75 8.04 4.70 -9.51
N SER A 76 7.23 5.20 -8.57
CA SER A 76 6.80 6.59 -8.53
C SER A 76 7.39 7.25 -7.29
N ARG A 77 8.25 8.25 -7.48
CA ARG A 77 8.90 8.97 -6.38
C ARG A 77 7.88 9.66 -5.47
N SER A 78 6.80 10.19 -6.02
CA SER A 78 5.73 10.80 -5.21
C SER A 78 5.04 9.77 -4.34
N HIS A 79 4.82 8.54 -4.85
CA HIS A 79 4.22 7.46 -4.08
C HIS A 79 5.16 6.97 -2.98
N MET A 80 6.46 6.82 -3.27
CA MET A 80 7.46 6.43 -2.27
C MET A 80 7.56 7.41 -1.11
N LEU A 81 7.50 8.72 -1.39
CA LEU A 81 7.59 9.78 -0.38
C LEU A 81 6.38 9.82 0.58
N GLU A 82 5.26 9.17 0.24
CA GLU A 82 4.12 9.02 1.16
C GLU A 82 4.37 7.95 2.24
N TYR A 83 5.30 7.02 2.02
CA TYR A 83 5.58 5.89 2.91
C TYR A 83 6.84 6.11 3.74
N HIS A 84 6.89 5.44 4.90
CA HIS A 84 8.08 5.42 5.75
C HIS A 84 9.29 4.89 4.98
N ASP A 85 10.48 5.42 5.25
CA ASP A 85 11.74 5.01 4.60
C ASP A 85 12.13 3.53 4.82
N ARG A 86 11.42 2.82 5.70
CA ARG A 86 11.59 1.39 5.97
C ARG A 86 10.72 0.52 5.06
N VAL A 87 9.82 1.13 4.29
CA VAL A 87 9.02 0.42 3.28
C VAL A 87 9.92 0.15 2.10
N GLU A 88 10.01 -1.13 1.73
CA GLU A 88 10.85 -1.58 0.64
C GLU A 88 10.03 -1.63 -0.65
N TRP A 89 10.63 -1.16 -1.74
CA TRP A 89 9.99 -1.10 -3.04
C TRP A 89 10.72 -2.02 -3.98
N LEU A 90 10.03 -3.06 -4.45
CA LEU A 90 10.60 -4.10 -5.29
C LEU A 90 9.82 -4.19 -6.60
N THR A 91 10.55 -4.43 -7.69
CA THR A 91 9.98 -4.54 -9.04
C THR A 91 10.06 -5.96 -9.60
N ASN A 92 10.69 -6.87 -8.85
CA ASN A 92 10.89 -8.27 -9.20
C ASN A 92 10.17 -9.15 -8.16
N TRP A 93 9.34 -10.08 -8.63
CA TRP A 93 8.53 -10.93 -7.74
C TRP A 93 9.32 -12.10 -7.16
N GLU A 94 10.28 -12.62 -7.92
CA GLU A 94 11.18 -13.70 -7.50
C GLU A 94 12.02 -13.24 -6.29
N GLU A 95 12.53 -12.00 -6.30
CA GLU A 95 13.25 -11.40 -5.18
C GLU A 95 12.39 -11.33 -3.91
N ILE A 96 11.12 -10.95 -4.05
CA ILE A 96 10.17 -10.94 -2.93
C ILE A 96 9.99 -12.35 -2.37
N SER A 97 9.79 -13.33 -3.25
CA SER A 97 9.54 -14.72 -2.87
C SER A 97 10.74 -15.32 -2.13
N GLU A 98 11.96 -15.14 -2.64
CA GLU A 98 13.18 -15.57 -1.96
C GLU A 98 13.35 -14.91 -0.59
N LYS A 99 13.04 -13.61 -0.51
CA LYS A 99 13.15 -12.87 0.74
C LYS A 99 12.13 -13.33 1.77
N LEU A 100 10.89 -13.59 1.37
CA LEU A 100 9.86 -14.12 2.26
C LEU A 100 10.27 -15.48 2.82
N LYS A 101 10.81 -16.37 1.98
CA LYS A 101 11.34 -17.67 2.39
C LYS A 101 12.48 -17.52 3.41
N LYS A 102 13.41 -16.60 3.18
CA LYS A 102 14.51 -16.29 4.12
C LYS A 102 14.00 -15.75 5.46
N LEU A 103 12.94 -14.93 5.45
CA LEU A 103 12.42 -14.28 6.65
C LEU A 103 11.51 -15.18 7.49
N HIS A 104 10.66 -15.98 6.85
CA HIS A 104 9.57 -16.72 7.52
C HIS A 104 9.65 -18.24 7.37
N GLY A 105 10.58 -18.75 6.55
CA GLY A 105 10.69 -20.17 6.21
C GLY A 105 9.72 -20.61 5.10
N GLU A 106 9.79 -21.90 4.75
CA GLU A 106 8.98 -22.51 3.67
C GLU A 106 7.52 -22.78 4.11
N GLU A 107 7.25 -22.89 5.41
CA GLU A 107 5.91 -23.19 5.95
C GLU A 107 5.08 -21.93 6.30
N ALA A 108 5.50 -20.76 5.82
CA ALA A 108 4.82 -19.50 6.08
C ALA A 108 3.39 -19.53 5.51
N ARG A 109 2.42 -19.12 6.32
CA ARG A 109 1.02 -18.97 5.88
C ARG A 109 0.81 -17.56 5.34
N VAL A 110 0.17 -17.48 4.17
CA VAL A 110 -0.11 -16.22 3.48
C VAL A 110 -1.62 -16.02 3.35
N ALA A 111 -2.10 -14.84 3.71
CA ALA A 111 -3.45 -14.39 3.37
C ALA A 111 -3.36 -13.50 2.12
N VAL A 112 -4.17 -13.81 1.10
CA VAL A 112 -4.16 -13.09 -0.18
C VAL A 112 -5.48 -12.36 -0.34
N TYR A 113 -5.40 -11.07 -0.66
CA TYR A 113 -6.56 -10.18 -0.84
C TYR A 113 -6.55 -9.60 -2.25
N PRO A 114 -7.04 -10.35 -3.26
CA PRO A 114 -7.15 -9.83 -4.63
C PRO A 114 -8.11 -8.65 -4.66
N TYR A 115 -7.68 -7.52 -5.22
CA TYR A 115 -8.49 -6.31 -5.33
C TYR A 115 -9.06 -5.83 -3.98
N GLY A 116 -8.20 -5.61 -2.98
CA GLY A 116 -8.60 -5.26 -1.61
C GLY A 116 -9.65 -4.13 -1.49
N LYS A 117 -9.64 -3.16 -2.41
CA LYS A 117 -10.61 -2.05 -2.44
C LYS A 117 -12.09 -2.47 -2.59
N ILE A 118 -12.35 -3.64 -3.16
CA ILE A 118 -13.72 -4.17 -3.37
C ILE A 118 -14.08 -5.15 -2.25
N GLN A 119 -13.08 -5.64 -1.52
CA GLN A 119 -13.30 -6.67 -0.51
C GLN A 119 -13.95 -6.05 0.72
N PHE A 120 -15.15 -6.55 1.01
CA PHE A 120 -15.96 -6.11 2.12
C PHE A 120 -15.73 -7.00 3.32
N ASN A 121 -15.34 -6.41 4.46
CA ASN A 121 -15.33 -7.10 5.73
C ASN A 121 -16.62 -6.75 6.51
N PRO A 122 -17.59 -7.68 6.61
CA PRO A 122 -18.85 -7.45 7.31
C PRO A 122 -18.68 -7.24 8.82
N THR A 123 -17.61 -7.76 9.42
CA THR A 123 -17.28 -7.55 10.84
C THR A 123 -16.84 -6.11 11.10
N ARG A 124 -16.14 -5.50 10.14
CA ARG A 124 -15.65 -4.12 10.23
C ARG A 124 -16.69 -3.10 9.81
N PHE A 125 -17.51 -3.45 8.83
CA PHE A 125 -18.58 -2.62 8.29
C PHE A 125 -19.88 -3.41 8.35
N PRO A 126 -20.55 -3.50 9.51
CA PRO A 126 -21.79 -4.26 9.61
C PRO A 126 -22.86 -3.67 8.68
N LEU A 127 -23.50 -4.52 7.88
CA LEU A 127 -24.68 -4.13 7.10
C LEU A 127 -25.83 -3.98 8.08
N ILE A 128 -26.29 -2.74 8.28
CA ILE A 128 -27.56 -2.47 8.94
C ILE A 128 -28.62 -2.61 7.84
N ILE A 129 -29.32 -3.74 7.84
CA ILE A 129 -30.43 -4.06 6.93
C ILE A 129 -31.74 -3.71 7.63
#